data_AF-A0A935YHM8-F1
#
_entry.id   AF-A0A935YHM8-F1
#
_cell.length_a   1.000
_cell.length_b   1.000
_cell.length_c   1.000
_cell.angle_alpha   90.00
_cell.angle_beta   90.00
_cell.angle_gamma   90.00
#
_symmetry.space_group_name_H-M   'P 1'
#
loop_
_entity.id
_entity.type
_entity.pdbx_description
1 polymer ?
#
loop_
_entity_poly.entity_id
_entity_poly.type
_entity_poly.pdbx_seq_one_letter_code
_entity_poly.pdbx_strand_id
1 'polypeptide(L)'
;MNGLNQLLRLQRWTLDEKRRQAADLMALIERLQGDIARLDEDVAREIEVARSNLEASRHLPPYREMMGKRRERLEQSVADVNLELERVRDEIAETFGDIKKTEQTIENRLERKRQAMARREQIETDEMGLSSTAARRSATASNTWPANSRTCWPYAPLKLPAGI
;
A
#
# COMPACT_ATOMS: atom_id res chain seq x y z
N MET A 1 -18.06 8.06 -1.28
CA MET A 1 -16.73 7.49 -0.95
C MET A 1 -16.49 6.26 -1.81
N ASN A 2 -15.29 6.07 -2.36
CA ASN A 2 -14.96 4.92 -3.22
C ASN A 2 -14.84 3.66 -2.35
N GLY A 3 -15.69 2.65 -2.57
CA GLY A 3 -15.72 1.41 -1.76
C GLY A 3 -14.37 0.67 -1.69
N LEU A 4 -13.53 0.80 -2.73
CA LEU A 4 -12.17 0.23 -2.72
C LEU A 4 -11.26 0.86 -1.67
N ASN A 5 -11.40 2.17 -1.40
CA ASN A 5 -10.60 2.83 -0.36
C ASN A 5 -11.05 2.40 1.05
N GLN A 6 -12.34 2.10 1.23
CA GLN A 6 -12.86 1.56 2.49
C GLN A 6 -12.36 0.13 2.70
N LEU A 7 -12.37 -0.70 1.66
CA LEU A 7 -11.79 -2.05 1.70
C LEU A 7 -10.30 -2.02 2.06
N LEU A 8 -9.51 -1.15 1.41
CA LEU A 8 -8.08 -0.99 1.71
C LEU A 8 -7.84 -0.60 3.18
N ARG A 9 -8.69 0.27 3.74
CA ARG A 9 -8.61 0.67 5.15
C ARG A 9 -8.91 -0.51 6.08
N LEU A 10 -9.94 -1.30 5.78
CA LEU A 10 -10.28 -2.49 6.56
C LEU A 10 -9.15 -3.51 6.52
N GLN A 11 -8.59 -3.81 5.34
CA GLN A 11 -7.46 -4.73 5.19
C GLN A 11 -6.23 -4.29 5.98
N ARG A 12 -5.91 -2.99 5.99
CA ARG A 12 -4.81 -2.43 6.81
C ARG A 12 -5.06 -2.60 8.30
N TRP A 13 -6.28 -2.34 8.75
CA TRP A 13 -6.65 -2.57 10.15
C TRP A 13 -6.53 -4.05 10.55
N THR A 14 -6.98 -4.96 9.68
CA THR A 14 -6.82 -6.41 9.88
C THR A 14 -5.34 -6.81 9.95
N LEU A 15 -4.49 -6.25 9.09
CA LEU A 15 -3.03 -6.48 9.13
C LEU A 15 -2.43 -6.04 10.47
N ASP A 16 -2.82 -4.86 10.97
CA ASP A 16 -2.33 -4.33 12.25
C ASP A 16 -2.85 -5.14 13.45
N GLU A 17 -4.05 -5.73 13.36
CA GLU A 17 -4.57 -6.67 14.35
C GLU A 17 -3.75 -7.97 14.37
N LYS A 18 -3.50 -8.58 13.21
CA LYS A 18 -2.70 -9.81 13.12
C LYS A 18 -1.26 -9.61 13.60
N ARG A 19 -0.67 -8.44 13.34
CA ARG A 19 0.66 -8.07 13.86
C ARG A 19 0.69 -7.96 15.38
N ARG A 20 -0.37 -7.41 15.98
CA ARG A 20 -0.51 -7.38 17.44
C ARG A 20 -0.65 -8.79 18.01
N GLN A 21 -1.46 -9.64 17.39
CA GLN A 21 -1.58 -11.06 17.77
C GLN A 21 -0.23 -11.78 17.71
N ALA A 22 0.57 -11.57 16.66
CA ALA A 22 1.91 -12.14 16.56
C ALA A 22 2.83 -11.66 17.69
N ALA A 23 2.78 -10.37 18.05
CA ALA A 23 3.56 -9.83 19.16
C ALA A 23 3.13 -10.43 20.51
N ASP A 24 1.84 -10.63 20.73
CA ASP A 24 1.31 -11.26 21.95
C ASP A 24 1.76 -12.73 22.07
N LEU A 25 1.78 -13.47 20.95
CA LEU A 25 2.30 -14.84 20.89
C LEU A 25 3.80 -14.90 21.18
N MET A 26 4.59 -13.96 20.62
CA MET A 26 6.02 -13.86 20.93
C MET A 26 6.26 -13.58 22.41
N ALA A 27 5.50 -12.66 23.02
CA ALA A 27 5.58 -12.37 24.44
C ALA A 27 5.13 -13.58 25.31
N LEU A 28 4.23 -14.42 24.82
CA LEU A 28 3.88 -15.67 25.48
C LEU A 28 5.03 -16.69 25.42
N ILE A 29 5.68 -16.84 24.27
CA ILE A 29 6.84 -17.73 24.11
C ILE A 29 7.96 -17.32 25.09
N GLU A 30 8.30 -16.03 25.15
CA GLU A 30 9.32 -15.51 26.06
C GLU A 30 8.98 -15.81 27.53
N ARG A 31 7.71 -15.64 27.93
CA ARG A 31 7.25 -15.97 29.28
C ARG A 31 7.40 -17.46 29.58
N LEU A 32 6.98 -18.34 28.68
CA LEU A 32 7.10 -19.79 28.84
C LEU A 32 8.57 -20.24 28.92
N GLN A 33 9.45 -19.66 28.10
CA GLN A 33 10.89 -19.92 28.16
C GLN A 33 11.49 -19.44 29.49
N GLY A 34 11.06 -18.28 29.99
CA GLY A 34 11.45 -17.79 31.31
C GLY A 34 10.99 -18.73 32.44
N ASP A 35 9.80 -19.30 32.34
CA ASP A 35 9.30 -20.27 33.32
C ASP A 35 10.07 -21.60 33.28
N ILE A 36 10.49 -22.06 32.09
CA ILE A 36 11.40 -23.21 31.95
C ILE A 36 12.74 -22.92 32.64
N ALA A 37 13.34 -21.76 32.39
CA ALA A 37 14.61 -21.38 33.00
C ALA A 37 14.53 -21.32 34.53
N ARG A 38 13.47 -20.73 35.08
CA ARG A 38 13.22 -20.70 36.53
C ARG A 38 13.06 -22.10 37.12
N LEU A 39 12.36 -22.98 36.40
CA LEU A 39 12.18 -24.37 36.83
C LEU A 39 13.52 -25.12 36.86
N ASP A 40 14.38 -24.91 35.85
CA ASP A 40 15.72 -25.49 35.81
C ASP A 40 16.61 -24.95 36.96
N GLU A 41 16.49 -23.67 37.30
CA GLU A 41 17.14 -23.07 38.47
C GLU A 41 16.64 -23.66 39.80
N ASP A 42 15.32 -23.86 39.94
CA ASP A 42 14.71 -24.49 41.13
C ASP A 42 15.25 -25.90 41.33
N VAL A 43 15.31 -26.70 40.26
CA VAL A 43 15.87 -28.05 40.30
C VAL A 43 17.35 -28.03 40.66
N ALA A 44 18.13 -27.10 40.11
CA ALA A 44 19.54 -26.97 40.44
C ALA A 44 19.76 -26.63 41.93
N ARG A 45 18.93 -25.73 42.49
CA ARG A 45 18.95 -25.40 43.92
C ARG A 45 18.62 -26.60 44.79
N GLU A 46 17.60 -27.38 44.42
CA GLU A 46 17.21 -28.58 45.17
C GLU A 46 18.32 -29.65 45.15
N ILE A 47 19.01 -29.81 44.02
CA ILE A 47 20.18 -30.70 43.92
C ILE A 47 21.29 -30.27 44.88
N GLU A 48 21.56 -28.97 45.01
CA GLU A 48 22.59 -28.47 45.91
C GLU A 48 22.22 -28.69 47.39
N VAL A 49 20.95 -28.45 47.76
CA VAL A 49 20.45 -28.74 49.12
C VAL A 49 20.58 -30.23 49.46
N ALA A 50 20.21 -31.11 48.52
CA ALA A 50 20.32 -32.55 48.67
C ALA A 50 21.75 -33.05 48.90
N ARG A 51 22.79 -32.31 48.50
CA ARG A 51 24.19 -32.69 48.78
C ARG A 51 24.57 -32.59 50.26
N SER A 52 23.91 -31.70 51.01
CA SER A 52 24.21 -31.44 52.42
C SER A 52 23.17 -32.02 53.39
N ASN A 53 22.00 -32.44 52.89
CA ASN A 53 20.91 -32.98 53.70
C ASN A 53 20.46 -34.36 53.19
N LEU A 54 20.63 -35.39 54.03
CA LEU A 54 20.29 -36.79 53.71
C LEU A 54 18.79 -37.00 53.45
N GLU A 55 17.91 -36.34 54.20
CA GLU A 55 16.46 -36.45 53.99
C GLU A 55 16.07 -35.81 52.65
N ALA A 56 16.64 -34.65 52.31
CA ALA A 56 16.44 -34.02 51.00
C ALA A 56 16.96 -34.91 49.85
N SER A 57 18.13 -35.55 50.03
CA SER A 57 18.67 -36.50 49.05
C SER A 57 17.74 -37.69 48.77
N ARG A 58 16.98 -38.16 49.77
CA ARG A 58 16.03 -39.26 49.60
C ARG A 58 14.82 -38.84 48.75
N HIS A 59 14.37 -37.59 48.86
CA HIS A 59 13.21 -37.07 48.13
C HIS A 59 13.55 -36.46 46.76
N LEU A 60 14.83 -36.26 46.45
CA LEU A 60 15.27 -35.66 45.20
C LEU A 60 14.85 -36.44 43.93
N PRO A 61 14.95 -37.78 43.85
CA PRO A 61 14.58 -38.51 42.63
C PRO A 61 13.13 -38.31 42.16
N PRO A 62 12.08 -38.50 43.01
CA PRO A 62 10.70 -38.27 42.59
C PRO A 62 10.42 -36.78 42.29
N TYR A 63 11.10 -35.86 42.99
CA TYR A 63 11.01 -34.42 42.69
C TYR A 63 11.53 -34.11 41.28
N ARG A 64 12.70 -34.64 40.91
CA ARG A 64 13.30 -34.46 39.57
C ARG A 64 12.42 -35.03 38.46
N GLU A 65 11.80 -36.19 38.68
CA GLU A 65 10.87 -36.77 37.70
C GLU A 65 9.65 -35.86 37.49
N MET A 66 9.05 -35.36 38.57
CA MET A 66 7.90 -34.47 38.52
C MET A 66 8.23 -33.13 37.83
N MET A 67 9.41 -32.55 38.13
CA MET A 67 9.88 -31.34 37.46
C MET A 67 10.23 -31.59 35.99
N GLY A 68 10.80 -32.74 35.64
CA GLY A 68 11.01 -33.15 34.25
C GLY A 68 9.70 -33.20 33.46
N LYS A 69 8.65 -33.83 34.00
CA LYS A 69 7.32 -33.85 33.38
C LYS A 69 6.68 -32.46 33.26
N ARG A 70 6.98 -31.56 34.19
CA ARG A 70 6.51 -30.17 34.11
C ARG A 70 7.24 -29.40 33.02
N ARG A 71 8.56 -29.57 32.91
CA ARG A 71 9.40 -29.01 31.86
C ARG A 71 8.94 -29.45 30.48
N GLU A 72 8.74 -30.75 30.29
CA GLU A 72 8.23 -31.31 29.03
C GLU A 72 6.90 -30.69 28.60
N ARG A 73 5.95 -30.50 29.54
CA ARG A 73 4.67 -29.83 29.25
C ARG A 73 4.85 -28.37 28.82
N LEU A 74 5.76 -27.64 29.46
CA LEU A 74 6.06 -26.26 29.07
C LEU A 74 6.71 -26.21 27.69
N GLU A 75 7.63 -27.13 27.39
CA GLU A 75 8.26 -27.23 26.07
C GLU A 75 7.24 -27.56 24.97
N GLN A 76 6.30 -28.46 25.25
CA GLN A 76 5.17 -28.73 24.35
C GLN A 76 4.34 -27.47 24.12
N SER A 77 3.99 -26.74 25.18
CA SER A 77 3.26 -25.47 25.04
C SER A 77 4.03 -24.42 24.24
N VAL A 78 5.36 -24.36 24.38
CA VAL A 78 6.21 -23.48 23.55
C VAL A 78 6.16 -23.91 22.08
N ALA A 79 6.23 -25.21 21.79
CA ALA A 79 6.14 -25.72 20.44
C ALA A 79 4.78 -25.40 19.79
N ASP A 80 3.68 -25.58 20.53
CA ASP A 80 2.33 -25.27 20.06
C ASP A 80 2.15 -23.78 19.75
N VAL A 81 2.64 -22.90 20.63
CA VAL A 81 2.55 -21.45 20.43
C VAL A 81 3.45 -20.99 19.27
N ASN A 82 4.60 -21.64 19.05
CA ASN A 82 5.44 -21.36 17.87
C ASN A 82 4.74 -21.76 16.56
N LEU A 83 4.04 -22.89 16.55
CA LEU A 83 3.26 -23.31 15.39
C LEU A 83 2.15 -22.29 15.08
N GLU A 84 1.45 -21.81 16.11
CA GLU A 84 0.43 -20.78 15.95
C GLU A 84 1.02 -19.44 15.49
N LEU A 85 2.20 -19.06 15.98
CA LEU A 85 2.91 -17.87 15.51
C LEU A 85 3.23 -17.97 14.02
N GLU A 86 3.67 -19.12 13.54
CA GLU A 86 3.95 -19.33 12.13
C GLU A 86 2.67 -19.25 11.27
N ARG A 87 1.57 -19.84 11.75
CA ARG A 87 0.25 -19.70 11.12
C ARG A 87 -0.18 -18.24 10.99
N VAL A 88 0.01 -17.44 12.05
CA VAL A 88 -0.31 -16.00 12.04
C VAL A 88 0.61 -15.23 11.08
N ARG A 89 1.89 -15.63 10.93
CA ARG A 89 2.82 -15.01 9.96
C ARG A 89 2.40 -15.27 8.52
N ASP A 90 1.98 -16.47 8.19
CA ASP A 90 1.45 -16.80 6.87
C ASP A 90 0.20 -15.96 6.57
N GLU A 91 -0.69 -15.85 7.53
CA GLU A 91 -1.89 -15.02 7.47
C GLU A 91 -1.60 -13.51 7.29
N ILE A 92 -0.51 -13.00 7.87
CA ILE A 92 0.00 -11.65 7.67
C ILE A 92 0.48 -11.48 6.22
N ALA A 93 1.23 -12.46 5.71
CA ALA A 93 1.75 -12.43 4.34
C ALA A 93 0.61 -12.45 3.31
N GLU A 94 -0.40 -13.29 3.51
CA GLU A 94 -1.61 -13.33 2.68
C GLU A 94 -2.33 -11.97 2.67
N THR A 95 -2.58 -11.40 3.86
CA THR A 95 -3.25 -10.10 4.01
C THR A 95 -2.48 -8.99 3.30
N PHE A 96 -1.14 -9.03 3.36
CA PHE A 96 -0.29 -8.08 2.65
C PHE A 96 -0.41 -8.22 1.13
N GLY A 97 -0.47 -9.45 0.62
CA GLY A 97 -0.74 -9.74 -0.79
C GLY A 97 -2.07 -9.15 -1.25
N ASP A 98 -3.12 -9.29 -0.44
CA ASP A 98 -4.45 -8.75 -0.76
C ASP A 98 -4.50 -7.22 -0.76
N ILE A 99 -3.80 -6.58 0.18
CA ILE A 99 -3.62 -5.12 0.18
C ILE A 99 -3.00 -4.67 -1.13
N LYS A 100 -1.95 -5.35 -1.60
CA LYS A 100 -1.25 -4.99 -2.85
C LYS A 100 -2.16 -5.15 -4.08
N LYS A 101 -2.95 -6.23 -4.14
CA LYS A 101 -3.96 -6.41 -5.20
C LYS A 101 -4.99 -5.27 -5.22
N THR A 102 -5.47 -4.86 -4.05
CA THR A 102 -6.41 -3.74 -3.91
C THR A 102 -5.77 -2.41 -4.34
N GLU A 103 -4.53 -2.15 -3.92
CA GLU A 103 -3.76 -0.95 -4.31
C GLU A 103 -3.60 -0.86 -5.83
N GLN A 104 -3.17 -1.95 -6.48
CA GLN A 104 -3.03 -2.01 -7.94
C GLN A 104 -4.37 -1.75 -8.66
N THR A 105 -5.47 -2.27 -8.10
CA THR A 105 -6.81 -2.06 -8.66
C THR A 105 -7.24 -0.60 -8.58
N ILE A 106 -6.93 0.08 -7.46
CA ILE A 106 -7.20 1.51 -7.28
C ILE A 106 -6.37 2.32 -8.28
N GLU A 107 -5.08 2.02 -8.41
CA GLU A 107 -4.18 2.70 -9.34
C GLU A 107 -4.64 2.55 -10.80
N ASN A 108 -4.93 1.32 -11.23
CA ASN A 108 -5.45 1.03 -12.57
C ASN A 108 -6.75 1.80 -12.87
N ARG A 109 -7.63 1.94 -11.86
CA ARG A 109 -8.88 2.71 -12.00
C ARG A 109 -8.63 4.21 -12.10
N LEU A 110 -7.67 4.74 -11.35
CA LEU A 110 -7.27 6.15 -11.45
C LEU A 110 -6.64 6.44 -12.80
N GLU A 111 -5.77 5.56 -13.29
CA GLU A 111 -5.11 5.72 -14.58
C GLU A 111 -6.11 5.71 -15.74
N ARG A 112 -7.06 4.76 -15.74
CA ARG A 112 -8.16 4.76 -16.73
C ARG A 112 -8.98 6.06 -16.71
N LYS A 113 -9.22 6.64 -15.52
CA LYS A 113 -9.92 7.92 -15.41
C LYS A 113 -9.09 9.07 -15.97
N ARG A 114 -7.78 9.13 -15.67
CA ARG A 114 -6.87 10.14 -16.23
C ARG A 114 -6.82 10.05 -17.75
N GLN A 115 -6.67 8.85 -18.30
CA GLN A 115 -6.66 8.64 -19.75
C GLN A 115 -7.98 9.05 -20.40
N ALA A 116 -9.12 8.77 -19.77
CA ALA A 116 -10.42 9.20 -20.27
C ALA A 116 -10.58 10.74 -20.25
N MET A 117 -10.07 11.41 -19.22
CA MET A 117 -10.07 12.88 -19.14
C MET A 117 -9.14 13.48 -20.19
N ALA A 118 -7.89 13.00 -20.28
CA ALA A 118 -6.93 13.46 -21.27
C ALA A 118 -7.44 13.27 -22.71
N ARG A 119 -8.13 12.16 -23.01
CA ARG A 119 -8.77 11.96 -24.33
C ARG A 119 -9.88 12.97 -24.60
N ARG A 120 -10.69 13.32 -23.60
CA ARG A 120 -11.75 14.34 -23.75
C ARG A 120 -11.14 15.72 -23.98
N GLU A 121 -10.16 16.11 -23.17
CA GLU A 121 -9.42 17.36 -23.30
C GLU A 121 -8.73 17.47 -24.67
N GLN A 122 -8.18 16.37 -25.18
CA GLN A 122 -7.59 16.32 -26.52
C GLN A 122 -8.63 16.56 -27.61
N ILE A 123 -9.79 15.88 -27.55
CA ILE A 123 -10.88 16.07 -28.53
C ILE A 123 -11.36 17.53 -28.53
N GLU A 124 -11.58 18.11 -27.34
CA GLU A 124 -12.00 19.52 -27.20
C GLU A 124 -10.95 20.47 -27.79
N THR A 125 -9.66 20.21 -27.55
CA THR A 125 -8.55 21.00 -28.09
C THR A 125 -8.47 20.89 -29.62
N ASP A 126 -8.64 19.68 -30.16
CA ASP A 126 -8.62 19.43 -31.60
C ASP A 126 -9.80 20.14 -32.30
N GLU A 127 -10.99 20.15 -31.70
CA GLU A 127 -12.15 20.90 -32.20
C GLU A 127 -11.90 22.43 -32.24
N MET A 128 -11.26 22.99 -31.20
CA MET A 128 -10.84 24.39 -31.20
C MET A 128 -9.76 24.68 -32.27
N GLY A 129 -8.83 23.75 -32.48
CA GLY A 129 -7.83 23.83 -33.54
C GLY A 129 -8.44 23.83 -34.95
N LEU A 130 -9.41 22.94 -35.20
CA LEU A 130 -10.11 22.85 -36.48
C LEU A 130 -10.95 24.11 -36.75
N SER A 131 -11.71 24.58 -35.76
CA SER A 131 -12.54 25.79 -35.89
C SER A 131 -11.70 27.06 -36.13
N SER A 132 -10.59 27.24 -35.41
CA SER A 132 -9.69 28.38 -35.60
C SER A 132 -8.99 28.36 -36.97
N THR A 133 -8.59 27.18 -37.45
CA THR A 133 -7.98 27.01 -38.77
C THR A 133 -9.00 27.25 -39.88
N ALA A 134 -10.23 26.76 -39.74
CA ALA A 134 -11.33 27.02 -40.67
C ALA A 134 -11.66 28.51 -40.76
N ALA A 135 -11.74 29.21 -39.61
CA ALA A 135 -11.97 30.65 -39.55
C ALA A 135 -10.83 31.45 -40.22
N ARG A 136 -9.57 31.02 -40.05
CA ARG A 136 -8.44 31.64 -40.75
C ARG A 136 -8.50 31.44 -42.26
N ARG A 137 -8.92 30.24 -42.71
CA ARG A 137 -9.08 29.94 -44.15
C ARG A 137 -10.21 30.73 -44.79
N SER A 138 -11.33 30.94 -44.11
CA SER A 138 -12.41 31.78 -44.64
C SER A 138 -11.99 33.24 -44.72
N ALA A 139 -11.27 33.77 -43.71
CA ALA A 139 -10.75 35.14 -43.72
C ALA A 139 -9.69 35.39 -44.81
N THR A 140 -8.84 34.40 -45.11
CA THR A 140 -7.85 34.49 -46.19
C THR A 140 -8.48 34.37 -47.58
N ALA A 141 -9.51 33.51 -47.74
CA ALA A 141 -10.28 33.41 -48.99
C ALA A 141 -11.07 34.69 -49.32
N SER A 142 -11.56 35.42 -48.31
CA SER A 142 -12.17 36.75 -48.53
C SER A 142 -11.17 37.85 -48.87
N ASN A 143 -9.87 37.64 -48.61
CA ASN A 143 -8.83 38.66 -48.80
C ASN A 143 -7.99 38.45 -50.08
N THR A 144 -8.21 37.36 -50.83
CA THR A 144 -7.62 37.16 -52.16
C THR A 144 -8.55 37.73 -53.23
N TRP A 145 -8.38 39.01 -53.57
CA TRP A 145 -8.92 39.61 -54.79
C TRP A 145 -8.29 38.94 -56.02
N PRO A 146 -9.04 38.62 -57.09
CA PRO A 146 -8.43 38.14 -58.32
C PRO A 146 -7.68 39.31 -58.97
N ALA A 147 -6.35 39.26 -58.93
CA ALA A 147 -5.48 40.17 -59.67
C ALA A 147 -5.50 39.84 -61.17
N ASN A 148 -6.68 39.89 -61.82
CA ASN A 148 -6.80 40.01 -63.27
C ASN A 148 -8.21 40.42 -63.71
N SER A 149 -8.55 41.70 -63.54
CA SER A 149 -9.51 42.36 -64.42
C SER A 149 -8.90 43.66 -64.91
N ARG A 150 -8.07 43.55 -65.95
CA ARG A 150 -7.84 44.66 -66.88
C ARG A 150 -9.20 45.02 -67.48
N THR A 151 -9.84 46.09 -66.98
CA THR A 151 -10.62 47.06 -67.76
C THR A 151 -11.39 48.03 -66.84
N CYS A 152 -11.13 49.32 -67.04
CA CYS A 152 -11.99 50.49 -66.77
C CYS A 152 -12.27 50.81 -65.28
N TRP A 153 -11.97 52.01 -64.74
CA TRP A 153 -12.53 53.29 -65.19
C TRP A 153 -11.62 54.51 -64.91
N PRO A 154 -11.86 55.63 -65.64
CA PRO A 154 -11.12 56.90 -65.54
C PRO A 154 -11.76 57.90 -64.56
N TYR A 155 -11.11 59.05 -64.37
CA TYR A 155 -11.50 60.28 -63.65
C TYR A 155 -10.94 60.49 -62.23
N ALA A 156 -9.81 61.20 -62.18
CA ALA A 156 -9.42 62.04 -61.05
C ALA A 156 -9.58 63.52 -61.48
N PRO A 157 -10.33 64.38 -60.75
CA PRO A 157 -10.33 65.81 -61.02
C PRO A 157 -9.21 66.50 -60.23
N LEU A 158 -8.28 67.13 -60.95
CA LEU A 158 -7.28 68.06 -60.43
C LEU A 158 -7.92 69.43 -60.15
N LYS A 159 -7.81 69.91 -58.92
CA LYS A 159 -7.92 71.33 -58.57
C LYS A 159 -6.94 71.67 -57.46
N LEU A 160 -5.93 72.48 -57.77
CA LEU A 160 -5.25 73.37 -56.82
C LEU A 160 -4.91 74.71 -57.54
N PRO A 161 -4.85 75.84 -56.80
CA PRO A 161 -5.23 77.16 -57.30
C PRO A 161 -4.10 78.08 -57.76
N ALA A 162 -4.51 79.20 -58.37
CA ALA A 162 -3.75 80.25 -59.04
C ALA A 162 -3.13 81.32 -58.12
N GLY A 163 -2.11 82.01 -58.65
CA GLY A 163 -1.48 83.26 -58.18
C GLY A 163 0.04 83.12 -58.11
N ILE A 164 0.91 83.93 -58.73
CA ILE A 164 0.85 85.22 -59.45
C ILE A 164 1.86 85.12 -60.60
#